data_AF-A0A7X7IBK1-F1
#
_entry.id   AF-A0A7X7IBK1-F1
#
_cell.length_a   1.000
_cell.length_b   1.000
_cell.length_c   1.000
_cell.angle_alpha   90.00
_cell.angle_beta   90.00
_cell.angle_gamma   90.00
#
_symmetry.space_group_name_H-M   'P 1'
#
loop_
_entity.id
_entity.type
_entity.pdbx_description
1 polymer ?
#
loop_
_entity_poly.entity_id
_entity_poly.type
_entity_poly.pdbx_seq_one_letter_code
_entity_poly.pdbx_strand_id
1 'polypeptide(L)'
;PLMAVEGEEAEIAFEELGGARTHSEQSGVAHLAVDDELECLEIVRRLLSYLPQNNLEETPLRRRSESLAGSEDRLSSLMTSHAEEPYDMRKVVGDVVDGGEFLELTPGWAANLIVGFGRLDGRAVGVVANQPAHLDGRLDIAASAKGARFVRFCDAFNLPLVVLVDTPGFVGGKQQEHAGAVRAAAQLMYSLCEATVPKLSVVLHRAHGEGYEVMCSKHIRADFNFAWPTAEITAGVPSTALDRQDEASPYAAAQDGHLDDVIEPAETRSRLVAALEACASKREGRPPKKHGNIPL
;
A
#
# COMPACT_ATOMS: atom_id res chain seq x y z
N PRO A 1 18.43 17.79 -29.25
CA PRO A 1 19.08 16.46 -29.30
C PRO A 1 20.28 16.42 -28.34
N LEU A 2 20.11 15.74 -27.20
CA LEU A 2 21.24 15.37 -26.34
C LEU A 2 21.93 14.18 -27.01
N MET A 3 23.17 14.38 -27.50
CA MET A 3 23.99 13.27 -27.99
C MET A 3 24.45 12.43 -26.80
N ALA A 4 24.17 11.13 -26.84
CA ALA A 4 24.66 10.18 -25.86
C ALA A 4 26.20 10.13 -25.91
N VAL A 5 26.85 10.48 -24.80
CA VAL A 5 28.28 10.26 -24.61
C VAL A 5 28.44 8.80 -24.19
N GLU A 6 28.24 7.87 -25.13
CA GLU A 6 28.76 6.49 -25.13
C GLU A 6 28.14 5.69 -26.30
N GLY A 7 28.89 5.59 -27.40
CA GLY A 7 28.91 4.44 -28.32
C GLY A 7 27.69 4.15 -29.22
N GLU A 8 26.48 4.56 -28.86
CA GLU A 8 25.27 4.32 -29.68
C GLU A 8 24.68 5.65 -30.14
N GLU A 9 24.91 5.97 -31.42
CA GLU A 9 24.29 7.09 -32.13
C GLU A 9 22.81 6.76 -32.44
N ALA A 10 21.99 6.64 -31.40
CA ALA A 10 20.53 6.68 -31.56
C ALA A 10 20.07 8.11 -31.29
N GLU A 11 19.47 8.76 -32.30
CA GLU A 11 18.72 10.01 -32.07
C GLU A 11 17.48 9.68 -31.22
N ILE A 12 17.55 9.93 -29.92
CA ILE A 12 16.42 9.74 -29.01
C ILE A 12 15.54 11.00 -29.04
N ALA A 13 14.23 10.82 -29.24
CA ALA A 13 13.28 11.92 -29.19
C ALA A 13 13.17 12.51 -27.77
N PHE A 14 12.89 13.81 -27.64
CA PHE A 14 12.74 14.44 -26.32
C PHE A 14 11.65 13.78 -25.46
N GLU A 15 10.55 13.36 -26.09
CA GLU A 15 9.44 12.66 -25.41
C GLU A 15 9.88 11.29 -24.88
N GLU A 16 10.70 10.55 -25.64
CA GLU A 16 11.24 9.26 -25.20
C GLU A 16 12.25 9.43 -24.07
N LEU A 17 13.06 10.49 -24.13
CA LEU A 17 14.09 10.76 -23.14
C LEU A 17 13.53 11.21 -21.77
N GLY A 18 12.50 12.06 -21.78
CA GLY A 18 12.03 12.74 -20.56
C GLY A 18 10.60 13.27 -20.66
N GLY A 19 9.78 12.66 -21.51
CA GLY A 19 8.36 12.94 -21.59
C GLY A 19 7.62 12.59 -20.31
N ALA A 20 6.36 13.04 -20.23
CA ALA A 20 5.52 12.83 -19.05
C ALA A 20 5.36 11.34 -18.75
N ARG A 21 5.11 10.51 -19.78
CA ARG A 21 4.94 9.06 -19.64
C ARG A 21 6.22 8.36 -19.20
N THR A 22 7.37 8.74 -19.75
CA THR A 22 8.69 8.21 -19.30
C THR A 22 8.85 8.42 -17.80
N HIS A 23 8.50 9.60 -17.29
CA HIS A 23 8.63 9.90 -15.87
C HIS A 23 7.55 9.30 -14.97
N SER A 24 6.32 9.09 -15.47
CA SER A 24 5.22 8.52 -14.68
C SER A 24 5.11 7.00 -14.73
N GLU A 25 5.71 6.36 -15.74
CA GLU A 25 5.57 4.91 -15.99
C GLU A 25 6.90 4.16 -15.86
N GLN A 26 8.04 4.79 -16.17
CA GLN A 26 9.34 4.11 -16.17
C GLN A 26 10.25 4.58 -15.04
N SER A 27 10.51 5.89 -14.96
CA SER A 27 11.50 6.42 -14.02
C SER A 27 10.96 6.67 -12.61
N GLY A 28 9.63 6.70 -12.43
CA GLY A 28 8.98 6.97 -11.14
C GLY A 28 9.19 8.39 -10.59
N VAL A 29 9.59 9.33 -11.45
CA VAL A 29 9.88 10.73 -11.04
C VAL A 29 8.59 11.53 -10.91
N ALA A 30 7.64 11.32 -11.83
CA ALA A 30 6.36 11.99 -11.82
C ALA A 30 5.30 11.12 -11.13
N HIS A 31 4.44 11.73 -10.31
CA HIS A 31 3.39 10.99 -9.61
C HIS A 31 2.19 10.68 -10.51
N LEU A 32 1.83 11.62 -11.38
CA LEU A 32 0.71 11.53 -12.31
C LEU A 32 1.10 12.23 -13.61
N ALA A 33 0.58 11.74 -14.72
CA ALA A 33 0.63 12.38 -16.03
C ALA A 33 -0.80 12.43 -16.56
N VAL A 34 -1.17 13.58 -17.14
CA VAL A 34 -2.51 13.86 -17.66
C VAL A 34 -2.39 14.57 -19.00
N ASP A 35 -3.48 14.57 -19.77
CA ASP A 35 -3.46 15.03 -21.15
C ASP A 35 -3.51 16.57 -21.25
N ASP A 36 -4.09 17.26 -20.25
CA ASP A 36 -4.22 18.72 -20.26
C ASP A 36 -4.10 19.41 -18.89
N GLU A 37 -3.95 20.74 -18.94
CA GLU A 37 -3.77 21.60 -17.76
C GLU A 37 -5.01 21.67 -16.87
N LEU A 38 -6.21 21.58 -17.44
CA LEU A 38 -7.46 21.67 -16.68
C LEU A 38 -7.61 20.43 -15.81
N GLU A 39 -7.41 19.25 -16.39
CA GLU A 39 -7.38 17.97 -15.67
C GLU A 39 -6.30 17.99 -14.56
N CYS A 40 -5.12 18.52 -14.87
CA CYS A 40 -4.04 18.68 -13.89
C CYS A 40 -4.48 19.54 -12.69
N LEU A 41 -5.11 20.69 -12.94
CA LEU A 41 -5.59 21.58 -11.88
C LEU A 41 -6.72 20.94 -11.05
N GLU A 42 -7.60 20.17 -11.67
CA GLU A 42 -8.65 19.41 -10.99
C GLU A 42 -8.06 18.36 -10.04
N ILE A 43 -7.07 17.60 -10.50
CA ILE A 43 -6.36 16.62 -9.69
C ILE A 43 -5.62 17.30 -8.54
N VAL A 44 -4.96 18.45 -8.77
CA VAL A 44 -4.29 19.21 -7.71
C VAL A 44 -5.30 19.64 -6.64
N ARG A 45 -6.47 20.15 -7.03
CA ARG A 45 -7.54 20.50 -6.08
C ARG A 45 -8.03 19.28 -5.30
N ARG A 46 -8.17 18.13 -5.96
CA ARG A 46 -8.57 16.87 -5.33
C ARG A 46 -7.50 16.40 -4.34
N LEU A 47 -6.22 16.41 -4.72
CA LEU A 47 -5.09 16.09 -3.86
C LEU A 47 -5.07 16.96 -2.60
N LEU A 48 -5.11 18.29 -2.78
CA LEU A 48 -5.14 19.25 -1.67
C LEU A 48 -6.33 19.04 -0.72
N SER A 49 -7.43 18.46 -1.20
CA SER A 49 -8.57 18.16 -0.35
C SER A 49 -8.29 17.09 0.72
N TYR A 50 -7.34 16.18 0.48
CA TYR A 50 -6.94 15.13 1.42
C TYR A 50 -5.88 15.60 2.42
N LEU A 51 -5.15 16.67 2.11
CA LEU A 51 -3.99 17.10 2.89
C LEU A 51 -4.37 18.14 3.95
N PRO A 52 -3.73 18.12 5.14
CA PRO A 52 -3.80 19.25 6.06
C PRO A 52 -3.02 20.45 5.50
N GLN A 53 -3.22 21.64 6.07
CA GLN A 53 -2.43 22.81 5.66
C GLN A 53 -0.95 22.69 6.05
N ASN A 54 -0.65 21.96 7.13
CA ASN A 54 0.69 21.76 7.66
C ASN A 54 0.70 20.53 8.61
N ASN A 55 1.87 20.18 9.14
CA ASN A 55 2.07 19.00 9.99
C ASN A 55 1.58 19.14 11.44
N LEU A 56 1.07 20.31 11.84
CA LEU A 56 0.47 20.53 13.17
C LEU A 56 -1.05 20.38 13.16
N GLU A 57 -1.64 20.27 11.98
CA GLU A 57 -3.08 20.14 11.78
C GLU A 57 -3.47 18.70 11.46
N GLU A 58 -4.72 18.36 11.79
CA GLU A 58 -5.35 17.12 11.35
C GLU A 58 -5.89 17.26 9.93
N THR A 59 -6.16 16.12 9.29
CA THR A 59 -6.65 16.10 7.91
C THR A 59 -8.06 16.71 7.83
N PRO A 60 -8.40 17.41 6.73
CA PRO A 60 -9.72 18.01 6.58
C PRO A 60 -10.82 16.94 6.61
N LEU A 61 -11.71 17.02 7.60
CA LEU A 61 -12.92 16.20 7.65
C LEU A 61 -13.85 16.62 6.52
N ARG A 62 -14.37 15.65 5.78
CA ARG A 62 -15.47 15.87 4.83
C ARG A 62 -16.73 15.19 5.34
N ARG A 63 -17.87 15.63 4.78
CA ARG A 63 -19.14 14.96 5.02
C ARG A 63 -18.98 13.49 4.63
N ARG A 64 -19.33 12.60 5.55
CA ARG A 64 -19.40 11.17 5.32
C ARG A 64 -20.19 10.88 4.04
N SER A 65 -19.58 10.13 3.14
CA SER A 65 -20.33 9.45 2.09
C SER A 65 -20.70 8.06 2.59
N GLU A 66 -21.89 7.60 2.21
CA GLU A 66 -22.25 6.20 2.43
C GLU A 66 -21.30 5.28 1.65
N SER A 67 -21.21 4.02 2.12
CA SER A 67 -20.51 2.98 1.38
C SER A 67 -21.17 2.79 0.01
N LEU A 68 -20.43 2.30 -0.97
CA LEU A 68 -21.04 1.90 -2.23
C LEU A 68 -22.07 0.79 -1.98
N ALA A 69 -23.24 0.90 -2.61
CA ALA A 69 -24.27 -0.12 -2.52
C ALA A 69 -23.71 -1.48 -3.00
N GLY A 70 -23.95 -2.53 -2.22
CA GLY A 70 -23.47 -3.88 -2.51
C GLY A 70 -21.96 -4.11 -2.35
N SER A 71 -21.22 -3.19 -1.70
CA SER A 71 -19.80 -3.45 -1.37
C SER A 71 -19.61 -4.71 -0.54
N GLU A 72 -20.50 -4.95 0.43
CA GLU A 72 -20.45 -6.11 1.31
C GLU A 72 -20.51 -7.41 0.51
N ASP A 73 -21.48 -7.53 -0.40
CA ASP A 73 -21.63 -8.69 -1.28
C ASP A 73 -20.42 -8.89 -2.20
N ARG A 74 -19.86 -7.79 -2.75
CA ARG A 74 -18.67 -7.84 -3.61
C ARG A 74 -17.44 -8.33 -2.84
N LEU A 75 -17.19 -7.79 -1.64
CA LEU A 75 -16.09 -8.22 -0.79
C LEU A 75 -16.24 -9.70 -0.40
N SER A 76 -17.44 -10.14 -0.02
CA SER A 76 -17.70 -11.56 0.27
C SER A 76 -17.52 -12.47 -0.95
N SER A 77 -17.84 -11.99 -2.16
CA SER A 77 -17.65 -12.79 -3.38
C SER A 77 -16.19 -13.11 -3.69
N LEU A 78 -15.25 -12.25 -3.26
CA LEU A 78 -13.81 -12.47 -3.44
C LEU A 78 -13.27 -13.66 -2.62
N MET A 79 -13.95 -14.05 -1.53
CA MET A 79 -13.60 -15.29 -0.82
C MET A 79 -13.94 -16.54 -1.62
N THR A 80 -14.89 -16.45 -2.56
CA THR A 80 -15.43 -17.62 -3.27
C THR A 80 -14.69 -17.90 -4.57
N SER A 81 -13.97 -16.91 -5.12
CA SER A 81 -13.06 -17.13 -6.24
C SER A 81 -11.89 -18.03 -5.83
N HIS A 82 -11.50 -18.95 -6.71
CA HIS A 82 -10.37 -19.84 -6.45
C HIS A 82 -9.11 -19.01 -6.16
N ALA A 83 -8.44 -19.32 -5.04
CA ALA A 83 -7.27 -18.67 -4.44
C ALA A 83 -6.10 -18.35 -5.40
N GLU A 84 -6.10 -18.87 -6.63
CA GLU A 84 -5.02 -18.72 -7.60
C GLU A 84 -5.30 -17.66 -8.68
N GLU A 85 -6.53 -17.15 -8.83
CA GLU A 85 -6.82 -16.15 -9.87
C GLU A 85 -6.42 -14.74 -9.43
N PRO A 86 -5.55 -14.04 -10.19
CA PRO A 86 -5.23 -12.66 -9.92
C PRO A 86 -6.48 -11.78 -10.02
N TYR A 87 -6.70 -10.93 -9.03
CA TYR A 87 -7.77 -9.93 -9.04
C TYR A 87 -7.20 -8.53 -8.96
N ASP A 88 -8.03 -7.54 -9.30
CA ASP A 88 -7.67 -6.12 -9.22
C ASP A 88 -7.97 -5.58 -7.82
N MET A 89 -6.92 -5.37 -7.02
CA MET A 89 -7.03 -4.82 -5.67
C MET A 89 -7.68 -3.42 -5.63
N ARG A 90 -7.69 -2.66 -6.74
CA ARG A 90 -8.38 -1.36 -6.81
C ARG A 90 -9.88 -1.48 -6.55
N LYS A 91 -10.48 -2.62 -6.91
CA LYS A 91 -11.90 -2.90 -6.64
C LYS A 91 -12.13 -3.01 -5.13
N VAL A 92 -11.25 -3.71 -4.42
CA VAL A 92 -11.30 -3.82 -2.95
C VAL A 92 -11.11 -2.45 -2.31
N VAL A 93 -10.12 -1.68 -2.76
CA VAL A 93 -9.91 -0.31 -2.27
C VAL A 93 -11.17 0.53 -2.46
N GLY A 94 -11.79 0.49 -3.65
CA GLY A 94 -13.04 1.18 -3.94
C GLY A 94 -14.21 0.74 -3.05
N ASP A 95 -14.32 -0.55 -2.75
CA ASP A 95 -15.38 -1.07 -1.87
C ASP A 95 -15.16 -0.71 -0.40
N VAL A 96 -13.91 -0.45 0.01
CA VAL A 96 -13.53 -0.06 1.38
C VAL A 96 -13.66 1.43 1.61
N VAL A 97 -13.26 2.30 0.66
CA VAL A 97 -13.26 3.76 0.84
C VAL A 97 -14.63 4.40 0.63
N ASP A 98 -14.83 5.59 1.20
CA ASP A 98 -16.07 6.37 1.09
C ASP A 98 -16.44 6.63 -0.38
N GLY A 99 -17.64 6.21 -0.78
CA GLY A 99 -18.17 6.42 -2.13
C GLY A 99 -17.33 5.82 -3.28
N GLY A 100 -16.36 4.95 -2.97
CA GLY A 100 -15.39 4.47 -3.98
C GLY A 100 -14.41 5.52 -4.47
N GLU A 101 -14.33 6.69 -3.82
CA GLU A 101 -13.48 7.79 -4.26
C GLU A 101 -12.02 7.58 -3.83
N PHE A 102 -11.24 6.96 -4.71
CA PHE A 102 -9.81 6.77 -4.53
C PHE A 102 -9.00 7.63 -5.51
N LEU A 103 -8.02 8.38 -4.99
CA LEU A 103 -7.02 9.10 -5.78
C LEU A 103 -5.73 8.29 -5.74
N GLU A 104 -5.57 7.39 -6.71
CA GLU A 104 -4.34 6.62 -6.87
C GLU A 104 -3.18 7.53 -7.33
N LEU A 105 -1.99 7.27 -6.79
CA LEU A 105 -0.75 7.92 -7.19
C LEU A 105 0.17 6.90 -7.86
N THR A 106 0.92 7.37 -8.86
CA THR A 106 1.84 6.57 -9.68
C THR A 106 1.22 5.27 -10.22
N PRO A 107 0.01 5.28 -10.81
CA PRO A 107 -0.63 4.04 -11.29
C PRO A 107 0.19 3.34 -12.39
N GLY A 108 0.94 4.10 -13.19
CA GLY A 108 1.76 3.59 -14.28
C GLY A 108 3.14 3.05 -13.87
N TRP A 109 3.61 3.33 -12.65
CA TRP A 109 4.94 2.91 -12.18
C TRP A 109 4.84 2.04 -10.93
N ALA A 110 5.56 0.92 -10.93
CA ALA A 110 5.48 -0.11 -9.90
C ALA A 110 4.02 -0.51 -9.59
N ALA A 111 3.31 -0.96 -10.63
CA ALA A 111 1.88 -1.28 -10.58
C ALA A 111 1.53 -2.47 -9.65
N ASN A 112 2.54 -3.24 -9.22
CA ASN A 112 2.47 -4.30 -8.22
C ASN A 112 2.20 -3.79 -6.79
N LEU A 113 2.32 -2.48 -6.54
CA LEU A 113 1.91 -1.83 -5.30
C LEU A 113 1.08 -0.57 -5.60
N ILE A 114 -0.14 -0.53 -5.10
CA ILE A 114 -1.06 0.61 -5.19
C ILE A 114 -0.78 1.52 -4.00
N VAL A 115 -0.65 2.82 -4.26
CA VAL A 115 -0.64 3.85 -3.21
C VAL A 115 -1.56 4.99 -3.60
N GLY A 116 -2.19 5.64 -2.63
CA GLY A 116 -3.09 6.75 -2.92
C GLY A 116 -3.94 7.18 -1.75
N PHE A 117 -4.81 8.17 -1.98
CA PHE A 117 -5.65 8.75 -0.95
C PHE A 117 -7.12 8.34 -1.10
N GLY A 118 -7.72 7.95 0.02
CA GLY A 118 -9.15 7.71 0.14
C GLY A 118 -9.71 8.39 1.38
N ARG A 119 -10.98 8.10 1.71
CA ARG A 119 -11.57 8.48 2.99
C ARG A 119 -12.23 7.29 3.66
N LEU A 120 -12.20 7.29 4.98
CA LEU A 120 -13.00 6.41 5.84
C LEU A 120 -13.78 7.28 6.82
N ASP A 121 -15.11 7.24 6.72
CA ASP A 121 -16.03 8.03 7.53
C ASP A 121 -15.70 9.53 7.52
N GLY A 122 -15.37 10.05 6.33
CA GLY A 122 -15.02 11.45 6.10
C GLY A 122 -13.56 11.82 6.40
N ARG A 123 -12.79 10.98 7.11
CA ARG A 123 -11.37 11.19 7.43
C ARG A 123 -10.49 10.77 6.26
N ALA A 124 -9.52 11.61 5.87
CA ALA A 124 -8.56 11.25 4.83
C ALA A 124 -7.62 10.15 5.33
N VAL A 125 -7.37 9.14 4.49
CA VAL A 125 -6.45 8.03 4.76
C VAL A 125 -5.53 7.81 3.57
N GLY A 126 -4.29 7.43 3.84
CA GLY A 126 -3.38 6.88 2.85
C GLY A 126 -3.59 5.37 2.74
N VAL A 127 -3.72 4.85 1.52
CA VAL A 127 -3.85 3.42 1.26
C VAL A 127 -2.56 2.92 0.65
N VAL A 128 -2.07 1.78 1.13
CA VAL A 128 -0.95 1.01 0.55
C VAL A 128 -1.43 -0.42 0.35
N ALA A 129 -1.47 -0.90 -0.90
CA ALA A 129 -2.07 -2.19 -1.18
C ALA A 129 -1.27 -3.00 -2.21
N ASN A 130 -1.03 -4.28 -1.96
CA ASN A 130 -0.44 -5.15 -2.97
C ASN A 130 -1.42 -5.36 -4.13
N GLN A 131 -0.91 -5.53 -5.34
CA GLN A 131 -1.73 -5.74 -6.53
C GLN A 131 -1.46 -7.11 -7.16
N PRO A 132 -2.27 -8.14 -6.84
CA PRO A 132 -2.10 -9.50 -7.37
C PRO A 132 -2.09 -9.56 -8.90
N ALA A 133 -2.83 -8.68 -9.59
CA ALA A 133 -2.84 -8.60 -11.05
C ALA A 133 -1.49 -8.19 -11.68
N HIS A 134 -0.53 -7.71 -10.89
CA HIS A 134 0.80 -7.29 -11.37
C HIS A 134 1.90 -7.92 -10.53
N LEU A 135 2.81 -8.67 -11.17
CA LEU A 135 3.89 -9.42 -10.51
C LEU A 135 3.40 -10.30 -9.35
N ASP A 136 2.15 -10.77 -9.42
CA ASP A 136 1.54 -11.61 -8.38
C ASP A 136 1.51 -10.91 -6.99
N GLY A 137 1.45 -9.58 -6.97
CA GLY A 137 1.49 -8.79 -5.73
C GLY A 137 2.86 -8.77 -5.03
N ARG A 138 3.91 -9.30 -5.67
CA ARG A 138 5.27 -9.33 -5.10
C ARG A 138 5.86 -7.93 -5.02
N LEU A 139 6.61 -7.69 -3.96
CA LEU A 139 7.38 -6.46 -3.79
C LEU A 139 8.70 -6.53 -4.56
N ASP A 140 9.08 -5.42 -5.19
CA ASP A 140 10.36 -5.24 -5.87
C ASP A 140 11.01 -3.91 -5.46
N ILE A 141 12.15 -3.57 -6.05
CA ILE A 141 12.85 -2.31 -5.76
C ILE A 141 11.94 -1.09 -5.98
N ALA A 142 11.22 -1.05 -7.11
CA ALA A 142 10.40 0.09 -7.48
C ALA A 142 9.18 0.24 -6.56
N ALA A 143 8.47 -0.85 -6.28
CA ALA A 143 7.34 -0.85 -5.35
C ALA A 143 7.78 -0.48 -3.92
N SER A 144 8.92 -0.97 -3.46
CA SER A 144 9.43 -0.63 -2.13
C SER A 144 9.77 0.86 -2.02
N ALA A 145 10.40 1.45 -3.03
CA ALA A 145 10.69 2.88 -3.08
C ALA A 145 9.40 3.73 -3.15
N LYS A 146 8.42 3.31 -3.97
CA LYS A 146 7.09 3.92 -4.08
C LYS A 146 6.37 3.94 -2.73
N GLY A 147 6.27 2.79 -2.09
CA GLY A 147 5.62 2.62 -0.78
C GLY A 147 6.33 3.41 0.32
N ALA A 148 7.66 3.33 0.40
CA ALA A 148 8.45 4.01 1.42
C ALA A 148 8.21 5.53 1.39
N ARG A 149 8.28 6.15 0.21
CA ARG A 149 8.05 7.58 0.05
C ARG A 149 6.63 7.98 0.44
N PHE A 150 5.64 7.20 0.02
CA PHE A 150 4.23 7.46 0.32
C PHE A 150 3.92 7.35 1.81
N VAL A 151 4.41 6.29 2.48
CA VAL A 151 4.23 6.07 3.93
C VAL A 151 4.80 7.24 4.73
N ARG A 152 6.04 7.67 4.42
CA ARG A 152 6.67 8.80 5.13
C ARG A 152 5.95 10.12 4.87
N PHE A 153 5.40 10.32 3.67
CA PHE A 153 4.57 11.49 3.40
C PHE A 153 3.31 11.47 4.26
N CYS A 154 2.61 10.33 4.34
CA CYS A 154 1.40 10.22 5.16
C CYS A 154 1.71 10.47 6.64
N ASP A 155 2.78 9.87 7.16
CA ASP A 155 3.20 10.07 8.55
C ASP A 155 3.53 11.53 8.86
N ALA A 156 4.29 12.20 7.97
CA ALA A 156 4.69 13.60 8.15
C ALA A 156 3.50 14.59 8.19
N PHE A 157 2.36 14.21 7.63
CA PHE A 157 1.16 15.04 7.53
C PHE A 157 -0.05 14.42 8.24
N ASN A 158 0.17 13.60 9.27
CA ASN A 158 -0.87 13.06 10.14
C ASN A 158 -1.99 12.30 9.40
N LEU A 159 -1.66 11.65 8.27
CA LEU A 159 -2.57 10.82 7.50
C LEU A 159 -2.49 9.36 8.01
N PRO A 160 -3.57 8.82 8.57
CA PRO A 160 -3.67 7.40 8.91
C PRO A 160 -3.41 6.51 7.70
N LEU A 161 -2.80 5.36 7.93
CA LEU A 161 -2.48 4.38 6.90
C LEU A 161 -3.41 3.17 6.98
N VAL A 162 -3.98 2.80 5.84
CA VAL A 162 -4.67 1.53 5.61
C VAL A 162 -3.80 0.69 4.70
N VAL A 163 -3.39 -0.48 5.17
CA VAL A 163 -2.50 -1.39 4.47
C VAL A 163 -3.27 -2.66 4.11
N LEU A 164 -3.43 -2.94 2.82
CA LEU A 164 -4.13 -4.14 2.33
C LEU A 164 -3.10 -5.13 1.78
N VAL A 165 -3.02 -6.30 2.42
CA VAL A 165 -1.95 -7.27 2.22
C VAL A 165 -2.44 -8.46 1.40
N ASP A 166 -1.81 -8.67 0.26
CA ASP A 166 -1.87 -9.89 -0.54
C ASP A 166 -0.57 -10.02 -1.33
N THR A 167 0.46 -10.53 -0.66
CA THR A 167 1.79 -10.68 -1.23
C THR A 167 2.41 -12.03 -0.86
N PRO A 168 2.96 -12.76 -1.85
CA PRO A 168 3.73 -13.97 -1.61
C PRO A 168 5.22 -13.68 -1.34
N GLY A 169 5.59 -12.42 -1.08
CA GLY A 169 6.96 -12.01 -0.78
C GLY A 169 7.56 -11.06 -1.83
N PHE A 170 8.88 -11.13 -1.98
CA PHE A 170 9.62 -10.29 -2.93
C PHE A 170 9.79 -10.95 -4.29
N VAL A 171 10.04 -10.14 -5.32
CA VAL A 171 10.53 -10.59 -6.62
C VAL A 171 11.98 -11.05 -6.45
N GLY A 172 12.21 -12.35 -6.62
CA GLY A 172 13.55 -12.93 -6.59
C GLY A 172 14.31 -12.74 -7.91
N GLY A 173 15.61 -12.98 -7.88
CA GLY A 173 16.46 -13.06 -9.07
C GLY A 173 17.72 -12.22 -8.98
N LYS A 174 18.76 -12.65 -9.69
CA LYS A 174 20.10 -12.04 -9.66
C LYS A 174 20.08 -10.53 -9.91
N GLN A 175 19.23 -10.06 -10.82
CA GLN A 175 19.14 -8.64 -11.16
C GLN A 175 18.60 -7.80 -9.99
N GLN A 176 17.58 -8.28 -9.28
CA GLN A 176 17.03 -7.61 -8.09
C GLN A 176 18.07 -7.54 -6.97
N GLU A 177 18.73 -8.67 -6.68
CA GLU A 177 19.78 -8.72 -5.66
C GLU A 177 20.94 -7.77 -5.97
N HIS A 178 21.45 -7.80 -7.21
CA HIS A 178 22.57 -6.97 -7.63
C HIS A 178 22.22 -5.47 -7.68
N ALA A 179 20.96 -5.14 -7.97
CA ALA A 179 20.46 -3.75 -7.95
C ALA A 179 20.14 -3.24 -6.52
N GLY A 180 20.24 -4.12 -5.52
CA GLY A 180 20.06 -3.77 -4.11
C GLY A 180 18.63 -3.89 -3.61
N ALA A 181 17.95 -4.99 -3.93
CA ALA A 181 16.61 -5.30 -3.43
C ALA A 181 16.51 -5.25 -1.89
N VAL A 182 17.51 -5.78 -1.17
CA VAL A 182 17.56 -5.75 0.31
C VAL A 182 17.47 -4.32 0.85
N ARG A 183 18.19 -3.39 0.22
CA ARG A 183 18.18 -1.97 0.59
C ARG A 183 16.81 -1.34 0.34
N ALA A 184 16.17 -1.66 -0.78
CA ALA A 184 14.85 -1.16 -1.11
C ALA A 184 13.77 -1.72 -0.17
N ALA A 185 13.78 -3.03 0.11
CA ALA A 185 12.89 -3.66 1.09
C ALA A 185 13.02 -2.99 2.48
N ALA A 186 14.26 -2.73 2.91
CA ALA A 186 14.54 -2.03 4.15
C ALA A 186 14.03 -0.58 4.15
N GLN A 187 13.92 0.11 3.01
CA GLN A 187 13.32 1.45 2.93
C GLN A 187 11.83 1.43 3.30
N LEU A 188 11.08 0.45 2.76
CA LEU A 188 9.65 0.32 3.06
C LEU A 188 9.43 -0.07 4.53
N MET A 189 10.16 -1.10 5.00
CA MET A 189 10.11 -1.52 6.40
C MET A 189 10.49 -0.39 7.35
N TYR A 190 11.56 0.35 7.06
CA TYR A 190 11.99 1.50 7.86
C TYR A 190 10.88 2.54 7.94
N SER A 191 10.22 2.83 6.82
CA SER A 191 9.15 3.84 6.74
C SER A 191 7.95 3.48 7.61
N LEU A 192 7.50 2.22 7.58
CA LEU A 192 6.39 1.74 8.42
C LEU A 192 6.76 1.66 9.90
N CYS A 193 8.00 1.25 10.22
CA CYS A 193 8.54 1.25 11.59
C CYS A 193 8.77 2.67 12.16
N GLU A 194 9.06 3.65 11.31
CA GLU A 194 9.22 5.06 11.69
C GLU A 194 7.87 5.72 11.95
N ALA A 195 6.86 5.34 11.16
CA ALA A 195 5.55 5.96 11.18
C ALA A 195 4.80 5.81 12.51
N THR A 196 4.32 6.94 13.02
CA THR A 196 3.62 7.12 14.29
C THR A 196 2.12 7.39 14.13
N VAL A 197 1.67 7.73 12.91
CA VAL A 197 0.25 7.77 12.57
C VAL A 197 -0.45 6.42 12.84
N PRO A 198 -1.79 6.40 12.95
CA PRO A 198 -2.53 5.14 13.01
C PRO A 198 -2.24 4.28 11.77
N LYS A 199 -1.91 3.00 11.99
CA LYS A 199 -1.61 2.01 10.96
C LYS A 199 -2.55 0.83 11.12
N LEU A 200 -3.46 0.67 10.16
CA LEU A 200 -4.47 -0.38 10.13
C LEU A 200 -4.14 -1.34 8.99
N SER A 201 -3.90 -2.61 9.30
CA SER A 201 -3.53 -3.63 8.32
C SER A 201 -4.63 -4.67 8.18
N VAL A 202 -4.92 -5.08 6.95
CA VAL A 202 -5.86 -6.16 6.63
C VAL A 202 -5.18 -7.14 5.70
N VAL A 203 -5.05 -8.39 6.11
CA VAL A 203 -4.58 -9.48 5.24
C VAL A 203 -5.78 -10.12 4.55
N LEU A 204 -5.82 -10.07 3.23
CA LEU A 204 -6.97 -10.57 2.44
C LEU A 204 -6.77 -12.03 2.04
N HIS A 205 -5.55 -12.33 1.61
CA HIS A 205 -5.16 -13.64 1.10
C HIS A 205 -3.71 -13.92 1.49
N ARG A 206 -2.74 -13.90 0.58
CA ARG A 206 -1.37 -14.33 0.88
C ARG A 206 -0.59 -13.30 1.70
N ALA A 207 0.11 -13.78 2.72
CA ALA A 207 1.01 -13.01 3.55
C ALA A 207 2.19 -13.89 3.97
N HIS A 208 3.16 -14.03 3.05
CA HIS A 208 4.29 -14.94 3.24
C HIS A 208 5.60 -14.23 3.59
N GLY A 209 6.26 -14.74 4.62
CA GLY A 209 7.62 -14.40 5.02
C GLY A 209 7.90 -12.91 5.13
N GLU A 210 9.03 -12.48 4.56
CA GLU A 210 9.46 -11.08 4.62
C GLU A 210 8.47 -10.11 3.96
N GLY A 211 7.66 -10.57 3.00
CA GLY A 211 6.63 -9.73 2.39
C GLY A 211 5.57 -9.31 3.40
N TYR A 212 5.08 -10.25 4.21
CA TYR A 212 4.14 -9.96 5.29
C TYR A 212 4.74 -9.02 6.33
N GLU A 213 5.95 -9.30 6.78
CA GLU A 213 6.62 -8.51 7.81
C GLU A 213 6.79 -7.05 7.39
N VAL A 214 7.21 -6.83 6.14
CA VAL A 214 7.38 -5.48 5.58
C VAL A 214 6.03 -4.79 5.34
N MET A 215 4.95 -5.52 5.07
CA MET A 215 3.61 -4.98 4.81
C MET A 215 2.80 -4.70 6.09
N CYS A 216 3.41 -4.01 7.05
CA CYS A 216 2.73 -3.52 8.26
C CYS A 216 2.18 -4.66 9.14
N SER A 217 3.02 -5.66 9.41
CA SER A 217 2.72 -6.70 10.41
C SER A 217 2.65 -6.12 11.83
N LYS A 218 2.10 -6.91 12.75
CA LYS A 218 2.04 -6.56 14.17
C LYS A 218 3.42 -6.39 14.80
N HIS A 219 4.41 -7.13 14.32
CA HIS A 219 5.80 -7.06 14.79
C HIS A 219 6.43 -5.67 14.54
N ILE A 220 6.00 -4.99 13.48
CA ILE A 220 6.42 -3.62 13.16
C ILE A 220 5.44 -2.54 13.63
N ARG A 221 4.61 -2.86 14.64
CA ARG A 221 3.77 -1.92 15.40
C ARG A 221 2.64 -1.30 14.58
N ALA A 222 2.00 -2.10 13.74
CA ALA A 222 0.64 -1.82 13.32
C ALA A 222 -0.28 -1.75 14.56
N ASP A 223 -1.26 -0.84 14.53
CA ASP A 223 -2.16 -0.61 15.67
C ASP A 223 -3.29 -1.63 15.70
N PHE A 224 -3.78 -2.03 14.51
CA PHE A 224 -4.73 -3.10 14.33
C PHE A 224 -4.34 -3.95 13.10
N ASN A 225 -4.31 -5.27 13.29
CA ASN A 225 -4.12 -6.25 12.23
C ASN A 225 -5.34 -7.17 12.14
N PHE A 226 -6.08 -7.04 11.05
CA PHE A 226 -7.17 -7.94 10.71
C PHE A 226 -6.74 -8.93 9.64
N ALA A 227 -7.41 -10.07 9.58
CA ALA A 227 -7.29 -10.98 8.45
C ALA A 227 -8.66 -11.46 8.00
N TRP A 228 -8.81 -11.74 6.71
CA TRP A 228 -9.96 -12.49 6.20
C TRP A 228 -9.80 -13.98 6.53
N PRO A 229 -10.88 -14.77 6.53
CA PRO A 229 -10.79 -16.21 6.79
C PRO A 229 -9.97 -16.96 5.72
N THR A 230 -9.84 -16.37 4.53
CA THR A 230 -9.03 -16.87 3.41
C THR A 230 -7.55 -16.50 3.51
N ALA A 231 -7.12 -15.74 4.51
CA ALA A 231 -5.75 -15.28 4.60
C ALA A 231 -4.78 -16.43 4.89
N GLU A 232 -3.69 -16.49 4.14
CA GLU A 232 -2.60 -17.45 4.31
C GLU A 232 -1.39 -16.73 4.92
N ILE A 233 -1.17 -16.87 6.23
CA ILE A 233 -0.08 -16.17 6.95
C ILE A 233 0.98 -17.16 7.36
N THR A 234 2.19 -17.03 6.83
CA THR A 234 3.28 -17.98 7.08
C THR A 234 4.64 -17.30 7.21
N ALA A 235 5.55 -17.90 7.97
CA ALA A 235 6.94 -17.43 8.10
C ALA A 235 7.77 -17.61 6.83
N GLY A 236 7.36 -18.50 5.93
CA GLY A 236 8.03 -18.78 4.66
C GLY A 236 7.05 -19.31 3.61
N VAL A 237 7.49 -19.42 2.36
CA VAL A 237 6.62 -19.94 1.29
C VAL A 237 6.36 -21.44 1.56
N PRO A 238 5.09 -21.87 1.71
CA PRO A 238 4.77 -23.27 1.95
C PRO A 238 5.29 -24.15 0.81
N SER A 239 6.05 -25.20 1.16
CA SER A 239 6.70 -26.07 0.17
C SER A 239 5.82 -27.23 -0.26
N THR A 240 4.91 -27.67 0.62
CA THR A 240 3.94 -28.73 0.36
C THR A 240 2.50 -28.27 0.57
N ALA A 241 1.53 -29.04 0.06
CA ALA A 241 0.11 -28.78 0.31
C ALA A 241 -0.29 -29.06 1.78
N LEU A 242 0.45 -29.92 2.49
CA LEU A 242 0.26 -30.14 3.92
C LEU A 242 0.72 -28.91 4.71
N ASP A 243 1.87 -28.32 4.36
CA ASP A 243 2.38 -27.08 4.99
C ASP A 243 1.33 -25.95 4.90
N ARG A 244 0.61 -25.86 3.78
CA ARG A 244 -0.47 -24.87 3.60
C ARG A 244 -1.66 -25.09 4.52
N GLN A 245 -2.02 -26.34 4.83
CA GLN A 245 -3.22 -26.63 5.62
C GLN A 245 -3.00 -26.45 7.12
N ASP A 246 -1.81 -26.81 7.62
CA ASP A 246 -1.54 -26.80 9.06
C ASP A 246 -0.86 -25.50 9.56
N GLU A 247 -0.05 -24.82 8.73
CA GLU A 247 0.75 -23.65 9.18
C GLU A 247 0.26 -22.30 8.65
N ALA A 248 -0.54 -22.25 7.57
CA ALA A 248 -0.93 -21.00 6.92
C ALA A 248 -2.25 -20.39 7.44
N SER A 249 -2.92 -21.04 8.38
CA SER A 249 -4.24 -20.60 8.85
C SER A 249 -4.17 -19.23 9.57
N PRO A 250 -5.07 -18.28 9.28
CA PRO A 250 -5.08 -16.99 9.96
C PRO A 250 -5.45 -17.14 11.44
N TYR A 251 -6.15 -18.23 11.79
CA TYR A 251 -6.48 -18.56 13.18
C TYR A 251 -5.24 -18.94 13.99
N ALA A 252 -4.20 -19.52 13.38
CA ALA A 252 -2.94 -19.79 14.07
C ALA A 252 -2.23 -18.47 14.41
N ALA A 253 -2.13 -17.56 13.44
CA ALA A 253 -1.58 -16.21 13.67
C ALA A 253 -2.38 -15.42 14.71
N ALA A 254 -3.70 -15.59 14.78
CA ALA A 254 -4.53 -15.00 15.82
C ALA A 254 -4.28 -15.61 17.21
N GLN A 255 -4.08 -16.94 17.31
CA GLN A 255 -3.73 -17.61 18.57
C GLN A 255 -2.40 -17.10 19.15
N ASP A 256 -1.43 -16.79 18.27
CA ASP A 256 -0.13 -16.22 18.65
C ASP A 256 -0.18 -14.69 18.90
N GLY A 257 -1.34 -14.07 18.76
CA GLY A 257 -1.56 -12.63 18.96
C GLY A 257 -0.95 -11.75 17.86
N HIS A 258 -0.63 -12.32 16.70
CA HIS A 258 -0.13 -11.60 15.53
C HIS A 258 -1.25 -10.90 14.75
N LEU A 259 -2.51 -11.28 15.03
CA LEU A 259 -3.72 -10.61 14.56
C LEU A 259 -4.56 -10.15 15.76
N ASP A 260 -5.34 -9.09 15.56
CA ASP A 260 -6.35 -8.62 16.51
C ASP A 260 -7.68 -9.35 16.33
N ASP A 261 -8.07 -9.65 15.10
CA ASP A 261 -9.31 -10.36 14.78
C ASP A 261 -9.24 -11.02 13.38
N VAL A 262 -10.03 -12.07 13.20
CA VAL A 262 -10.32 -12.65 11.88
C VAL A 262 -11.74 -12.24 11.51
N ILE A 263 -11.87 -11.40 10.48
CA ILE A 263 -13.12 -10.70 10.15
C ILE A 263 -13.67 -11.18 8.81
N GLU A 264 -14.99 -11.19 8.67
CA GLU A 264 -15.62 -11.41 7.36
C GLU A 264 -15.28 -10.26 6.41
N PRO A 265 -15.07 -10.50 5.09
CA PRO A 265 -14.74 -9.45 4.13
C PRO A 265 -15.73 -8.29 4.11
N ALA A 266 -17.03 -8.60 4.23
CA ALA A 266 -18.09 -7.61 4.31
C ALA A 266 -17.91 -6.63 5.49
N GLU A 267 -17.28 -7.06 6.58
CA GLU A 267 -17.01 -6.23 7.77
C GLU A 267 -15.76 -5.36 7.62
N THR A 268 -14.95 -5.53 6.58
CA THR A 268 -13.65 -4.83 6.43
C THR A 268 -13.77 -3.33 6.66
N ARG A 269 -14.74 -2.68 6.02
CA ARG A 269 -14.95 -1.23 6.15
C ARG A 269 -15.38 -0.83 7.56
N SER A 270 -16.35 -1.52 8.16
CA SER A 270 -16.86 -1.16 9.49
C SER A 270 -15.78 -1.35 10.57
N ARG A 271 -14.98 -2.41 10.45
CA ARG A 271 -13.84 -2.69 11.34
C ARG A 271 -12.74 -1.66 11.20
N LEU A 272 -12.39 -1.26 9.97
CA LEU A 272 -11.41 -0.19 9.73
C LEU A 272 -11.87 1.16 10.28
N VAL A 273 -13.16 1.51 10.13
CA VAL A 273 -13.72 2.75 10.70
C VAL A 273 -13.64 2.74 12.23
N ALA A 274 -14.06 1.65 12.88
CA ALA A 274 -13.99 1.52 14.33
C ALA A 274 -12.54 1.57 14.86
N ALA A 275 -11.62 0.89 14.18
CA ALA A 275 -10.20 0.93 14.51
C ALA A 275 -9.60 2.33 14.35
N LEU A 276 -9.98 3.04 13.28
CA LEU A 276 -9.55 4.41 13.06
C LEU A 276 -10.04 5.37 14.16
N GLU A 277 -11.30 5.21 14.59
CA GLU A 277 -11.86 5.97 15.70
C GLU A 277 -11.15 5.67 17.01
N ALA A 278 -10.86 4.40 17.31
CA ALA A 278 -10.11 3.99 18.49
C ALA A 278 -8.69 4.60 18.52
N CYS A 279 -8.07 4.76 17.35
CA CYS A 279 -6.74 5.36 17.22
C CYS A 279 -6.75 6.90 17.04
N ALA A 280 -7.90 7.58 17.07
CA ALA A 280 -7.98 9.01 16.75
C ALA A 280 -7.11 9.89 17.68
N SER A 281 -6.95 9.49 18.94
CA SER A 281 -6.10 10.18 19.92
C SER A 281 -4.70 9.58 20.07
N LYS A 282 -4.24 8.73 19.14
CA LYS A 282 -2.93 8.08 19.20
C LYS A 282 -1.82 9.12 19.34
N ARG A 283 -0.88 8.85 20.25
CA ARG A 283 0.37 9.62 20.42
C ARG A 283 1.49 8.63 20.69
N GLU A 284 2.47 8.57 19.80
CA GLU A 284 3.65 7.71 19.94
C GLU A 284 4.93 8.56 19.86
N GLY A 285 5.80 8.44 20.86
CA GLY A 285 7.10 9.11 20.87
C GLY A 285 8.19 8.26 20.20
N ARG A 286 9.19 8.92 19.60
CA ARG A 286 10.38 8.25 19.05
C ARG A 286 11.64 8.67 19.83
N PRO A 287 12.69 7.83 19.88
CA PRO A 287 13.95 8.20 20.51
C PRO A 287 14.52 9.51 19.93
N PRO A 288 15.04 10.42 20.77
CA PRO A 288 15.52 11.73 20.32
C PRO A 288 16.72 11.57 19.37
N LYS A 289 16.63 12.19 18.20
CA LYS A 289 17.66 12.20 17.14
C LYS A 289 17.47 13.41 16.24
N LYS A 290 18.52 13.79 15.49
CA LYS A 290 18.38 14.84 14.45
C LYS A 290 17.47 14.36 13.31
N HIS A 291 17.71 13.15 12.83
CA HIS A 291 16.91 12.43 11.86
C HIS A 291 17.31 10.95 11.89
N GLY A 292 16.52 10.11 11.22
CA GLY A 292 16.87 8.73 10.93
C GLY A 292 18.05 8.54 9.97
N ASN A 293 18.47 7.30 9.76
CA ASN A 293 19.43 6.93 8.72
C ASN A 293 18.80 5.87 7.80
N ILE A 294 17.71 6.27 7.14
CA ILE A 294 17.02 5.42 6.17
C ILE A 294 18.00 5.00 5.06
N PRO A 295 17.95 3.76 4.55
CA PRO A 295 18.73 3.39 3.39
C PRO A 295 18.35 4.27 2.18
N LEU A 296 19.33 4.65 1.34
CA LEU A 296 19.12 5.51 0.17
C LEU A 296 19.44 4.77 -1.12
#